data_AF-A0A843IT13-F1
#
_entry.id   AF-A0A843IT13-F1
#
_cell.length_a   1.000
_cell.length_b   1.000
_cell.length_c   1.000
_cell.angle_alpha   90.00
_cell.angle_beta   90.00
_cell.angle_gamma   90.00
#
_symmetry.space_group_name_H-M   'P 1'
#
loop_
_entity.id
_entity.type
_entity.pdbx_description
1 polymer ?
#
loop_
_entity_poly.entity_id
_entity_poly.type
_entity_poly.pdbx_seq_one_letter_code
_entity_poly.pdbx_strand_id
1 'polypeptide(L)'
;VTLRNDIRALTFGNVPYRETTVRIAGGNLELILEADSGDKFVLEYPQASGGGYVTRDFESGELRYSQNAVTGGGTAVFSLENGAVLKREKGAAGSLMVAEPRWYFDADGENSGTLVIVLTKLEGERRYSSGGIRDIRLSMTTAPETVDEDYVTARGGHAPLGAQTISLEYIPDRENDLSKGWENYLTGGIAGCLAGGGFKKSGTKYVFDNVKRLVVKTYTITVEDM
;
A
#
# COMPACT_ATOMS: atom_id res chain seq x y z
N VAL A 1 8.36 -9.49 8.63
CA VAL A 1 9.49 -8.55 8.40
C VAL A 1 10.34 -8.98 7.22
N THR A 2 10.82 -10.23 7.17
CA THR A 2 11.55 -10.79 6.01
C THR A 2 10.76 -10.64 4.71
N LEU A 3 9.51 -11.12 4.66
CA LEU A 3 8.61 -10.96 3.51
C LEU A 3 8.48 -9.52 2.98
N ARG A 4 8.46 -8.52 3.87
CA ARG A 4 8.42 -7.10 3.47
C ARG A 4 9.74 -6.64 2.85
N ASN A 5 10.87 -7.12 3.35
CA ASN A 5 12.17 -6.85 2.73
C ASN A 5 12.25 -7.49 1.34
N ASP A 6 11.68 -8.69 1.16
CA ASP A 6 11.63 -9.36 -0.14
C ASP A 6 10.70 -8.62 -1.12
N ILE A 7 9.52 -8.17 -0.69
CA ILE A 7 8.63 -7.28 -1.49
C ILE A 7 9.35 -5.99 -1.88
N ARG A 8 10.10 -5.38 -0.95
CA ARG A 8 10.92 -4.19 -1.26
C ARG A 8 12.02 -4.49 -2.28
N ALA A 9 12.66 -5.66 -2.20
CA ALA A 9 13.66 -6.07 -3.17
C ALA A 9 13.05 -6.30 -4.56
N LEU A 10 11.84 -6.87 -4.64
CA LEU A 10 11.10 -7.03 -5.90
C LEU A 10 10.76 -5.67 -6.51
N THR A 11 10.08 -4.81 -5.76
CA THR A 11 9.53 -3.53 -6.24
C THR A 11 10.57 -2.43 -6.50
N PHE A 12 11.68 -2.40 -5.76
CA PHE A 12 12.69 -1.32 -5.87
C PHE A 12 14.08 -1.79 -6.29
N GLY A 13 14.40 -3.06 -6.09
CA GLY A 13 15.62 -3.67 -6.63
C GLY A 13 15.44 -4.13 -8.08
N ASN A 14 14.22 -4.03 -8.64
CA ASN A 14 13.83 -4.64 -9.92
C ASN A 14 14.24 -6.11 -10.00
N VAL A 15 14.18 -6.80 -8.86
CA VAL A 15 14.46 -8.23 -8.82
C VAL A 15 13.19 -8.94 -9.28
N PRO A 16 13.22 -9.74 -10.35
CA PRO A 16 12.00 -10.34 -10.89
C PRO A 16 11.44 -11.46 -9.99
N TYR A 17 12.31 -12.10 -9.19
CA TYR A 17 11.95 -13.26 -8.37
C TYR A 17 12.62 -13.22 -6.99
N ARG A 18 11.85 -13.54 -5.95
CA ARG A 18 12.33 -13.75 -4.58
C ARG A 18 11.62 -14.95 -3.97
N GLU A 19 12.40 -15.98 -3.68
CA GLU A 19 11.92 -17.10 -2.86
C GLU A 19 12.14 -16.78 -1.40
N THR A 20 11.13 -17.01 -0.57
CA THR A 20 11.21 -16.76 0.88
C THR A 20 10.59 -17.91 1.64
N THR A 21 11.40 -18.61 2.44
CA THR A 21 10.90 -19.58 3.41
C THR A 21 10.23 -18.85 4.56
N VAL A 22 8.95 -19.14 4.79
CA VAL A 22 8.16 -18.59 5.89
C VAL A 22 7.87 -19.71 6.88
N ARG A 23 8.55 -19.64 8.03
CA ARG A 23 8.27 -20.55 9.15
C ARG A 23 7.11 -20.02 9.98
N ILE A 24 5.93 -20.62 9.84
CA ILE A 24 4.72 -20.27 10.58
C ILE A 24 4.64 -21.16 11.83
N ALA A 25 5.05 -20.63 12.97
CA ALA A 25 4.98 -21.34 14.25
C ALA A 25 3.71 -20.91 15.02
N GLY A 26 2.74 -21.82 15.16
CA GLY A 26 1.57 -21.63 16.05
C GLY A 26 0.46 -20.70 15.53
N GLY A 27 0.39 -20.49 14.21
CA GLY A 27 -0.64 -19.67 13.59
C GLY A 27 -0.98 -20.13 12.18
N ASN A 28 -1.78 -19.32 11.51
CA ASN A 28 -2.25 -19.54 10.15
C ASN A 28 -1.84 -18.37 9.26
N LEU A 29 -1.25 -18.67 8.11
CA LEU A 29 -1.00 -17.69 7.06
C LEU A 29 -2.04 -17.85 5.96
N GLU A 30 -2.69 -16.75 5.62
CA GLU A 30 -3.77 -16.69 4.66
C GLU A 30 -3.44 -15.66 3.58
N LEU A 31 -3.59 -16.03 2.31
CA LEU A 31 -3.61 -15.09 1.20
C LEU A 31 -5.05 -14.75 0.86
N ILE A 32 -5.40 -13.48 1.02
CA ILE A 32 -6.65 -12.86 0.58
C ILE A 32 -6.33 -12.13 -0.72
N LEU A 33 -7.04 -12.48 -1.78
CA LEU A 33 -6.84 -11.87 -3.09
C LEU A 33 -7.48 -10.48 -3.15
N GLU A 34 -7.06 -9.66 -4.11
CA GLU A 34 -7.65 -8.34 -4.37
C GLU A 34 -9.19 -8.38 -4.42
N ALA A 35 -9.76 -9.23 -5.28
CA ALA A 35 -11.21 -9.34 -5.49
C ALA A 35 -12.00 -9.75 -4.24
N ASP A 36 -11.27 -10.15 -3.20
CA ASP A 36 -11.74 -10.68 -1.94
C ASP A 36 -11.39 -9.77 -0.75
N SER A 37 -10.65 -8.69 -1.00
CA SER A 37 -10.23 -7.71 0.00
C SER A 37 -11.43 -6.90 0.47
N GLY A 38 -11.65 -6.84 1.77
CA GLY A 38 -12.68 -5.96 2.36
C GLY A 38 -12.22 -4.50 2.46
N ASP A 39 -10.93 -4.28 2.38
CA ASP A 39 -10.25 -2.99 2.43
C ASP A 39 -9.95 -2.45 1.03
N LYS A 40 -10.01 -1.12 0.88
CA LYS A 40 -9.59 -0.45 -0.35
C LYS A 40 -9.08 0.97 -0.13
N PHE A 41 -8.24 1.41 -1.06
CA PHE A 41 -7.87 2.80 -1.21
C PHE A 41 -8.64 3.44 -2.36
N VAL A 42 -9.16 4.64 -2.14
CA VAL A 42 -9.78 5.46 -3.20
C VAL A 42 -8.94 6.71 -3.37
N LEU A 43 -8.27 6.82 -4.52
CA LEU A 43 -7.44 7.97 -4.87
C LEU A 43 -8.20 8.88 -5.83
N GLU A 44 -8.29 10.17 -5.49
CA GLU A 44 -8.92 11.20 -6.30
C GLU A 44 -7.92 12.29 -6.67
N TYR A 45 -7.84 12.58 -7.97
CA TYR A 45 -6.90 13.56 -8.51
C TYR A 45 -7.39 14.15 -9.84
N PRO A 46 -7.03 15.39 -10.18
CA PRO A 46 -7.33 15.96 -11.49
C PRO A 46 -6.48 15.31 -12.59
N GLN A 47 -7.04 15.20 -13.80
CA GLN A 47 -6.27 14.83 -15.00
C GLN A 47 -5.54 16.06 -15.55
N ALA A 48 -4.22 15.95 -15.75
CA ALA A 48 -3.44 17.03 -16.34
C ALA A 48 -3.90 17.38 -17.76
N SER A 49 -4.54 16.44 -18.47
CA SER A 49 -5.09 16.64 -19.81
C SER A 49 -6.46 17.33 -19.85
N GLY A 50 -6.91 17.96 -18.76
CA GLY A 50 -8.14 18.79 -18.76
C GLY A 50 -9.47 18.04 -18.71
N GLY A 51 -9.47 16.74 -18.37
CA GLY A 51 -10.67 15.88 -18.34
C GLY A 51 -11.48 15.89 -17.03
N GLY A 52 -11.14 16.76 -16.07
CA GLY A 52 -11.77 16.79 -14.74
C GLY A 52 -11.04 15.90 -13.73
N TYR A 53 -11.76 15.43 -12.71
CA TYR A 53 -11.22 14.55 -11.66
C TYR A 53 -11.36 13.07 -12.03
N VAL A 54 -10.32 12.28 -11.73
CA VAL A 54 -10.34 10.82 -11.74
C VAL A 54 -10.55 10.34 -10.32
N THR A 55 -11.38 9.31 -10.18
CA THR A 55 -11.45 8.48 -8.98
C THR A 55 -10.90 7.10 -9.34
N ARG A 56 -9.89 6.63 -8.61
CA ARG A 56 -9.26 5.32 -8.79
C ARG A 56 -9.41 4.51 -7.51
N ASP A 57 -10.16 3.42 -7.61
CA ASP A 57 -10.23 2.41 -6.57
C ASP A 57 -9.01 1.48 -6.69
N PHE A 58 -8.44 1.11 -5.55
CA PHE A 58 -7.31 0.19 -5.44
C PHE A 58 -7.54 -0.78 -4.29
N GLU A 59 -7.73 -2.03 -4.65
CA GLU A 59 -7.76 -3.16 -3.73
C GLU A 59 -6.37 -3.82 -3.80
N SER A 60 -5.78 -4.08 -2.64
CA SER A 60 -4.38 -4.53 -2.60
C SER A 60 -4.24 -6.04 -2.39
N GLY A 61 -5.31 -6.70 -1.95
CA GLY A 61 -5.23 -8.01 -1.33
C GLY A 61 -4.46 -7.96 -0.01
N GLU A 62 -4.36 -9.10 0.67
CA GLU A 62 -3.70 -9.16 1.98
C GLU A 62 -3.02 -10.50 2.16
N LEU A 63 -1.76 -10.48 2.63
CA LEU A 63 -1.16 -11.66 3.24
C LEU A 63 -1.29 -11.54 4.77
N ARG A 64 -2.22 -12.29 5.32
CA ARG A 64 -2.65 -12.23 6.73
C ARG A 64 -2.03 -13.38 7.51
N TYR A 65 -1.25 -13.06 8.53
CA TYR A 65 -0.84 -14.02 9.55
C TYR A 65 -1.69 -13.82 10.81
N SER A 66 -2.40 -14.87 11.23
CA SER A 66 -3.18 -14.89 12.46
C SER A 66 -2.65 -15.93 13.42
N GLN A 67 -2.31 -15.50 14.63
CA GLN A 67 -1.89 -16.45 15.66
C GLN A 67 -3.10 -17.21 16.23
N ASN A 68 -2.96 -18.52 16.43
CA ASN A 68 -4.05 -19.32 16.99
C ASN A 68 -3.97 -19.35 18.52
N ALA A 69 -4.98 -18.75 19.17
CA ALA A 69 -5.12 -18.68 20.62
C ALA A 69 -5.16 -20.07 21.31
N VAL A 70 -5.54 -21.14 20.60
CA VAL A 70 -5.62 -22.51 21.14
C VAL A 70 -4.24 -23.03 21.60
N THR A 71 -3.14 -22.47 21.07
CA THR A 71 -1.77 -22.86 21.47
C THR A 71 -1.11 -21.92 22.49
N GLY A 72 -1.89 -21.05 23.15
CA GLY A 72 -1.42 -20.24 24.29
C GLY A 72 -0.56 -19.02 23.94
N GLY A 73 -0.52 -18.61 22.66
CA GLY A 73 0.44 -17.62 22.15
C GLY A 73 -0.06 -16.17 21.94
N GLY A 74 -1.35 -15.88 22.16
CA GLY A 74 -1.94 -14.55 21.94
C GLY A 74 -2.88 -14.44 20.73
N THR A 75 -3.34 -13.23 20.43
CA THR A 75 -4.36 -12.89 19.42
C THR A 75 -3.83 -11.99 18.31
N ALA A 76 -2.51 -11.92 18.17
CA ALA A 76 -1.88 -10.99 17.23
C ALA A 76 -2.21 -11.37 15.79
N VAL A 77 -2.56 -10.35 15.00
CA VAL A 77 -2.79 -10.43 13.56
C VAL A 77 -1.81 -9.48 12.89
N PHE A 78 -1.07 -10.01 11.92
CA PHE A 78 -0.17 -9.24 11.06
C PHE A 78 -0.70 -9.27 9.64
N SER A 79 -0.81 -8.10 9.03
CA SER A 79 -1.36 -7.91 7.70
C SER A 79 -0.31 -7.24 6.83
N LEU A 80 0.03 -7.88 5.73
CA LEU A 80 0.84 -7.29 4.67
C LEU A 80 -0.12 -6.84 3.56
N GLU A 81 -0.33 -5.52 3.50
CA GLU A 81 -1.30 -4.86 2.63
C GLU A 81 -0.59 -3.65 2.01
N ASN A 82 -0.74 -3.45 0.70
CA ASN A 82 -0.24 -2.28 0.00
C ASN A 82 1.25 -1.94 0.28
N GLY A 83 2.09 -2.97 0.44
CA GLY A 83 3.52 -2.82 0.75
C GLY A 83 3.86 -2.41 2.20
N ALA A 84 2.84 -2.23 3.03
CA ALA A 84 2.95 -1.97 4.46
C ALA A 84 2.76 -3.26 5.28
N VAL A 85 3.37 -3.32 6.46
CA VAL A 85 3.06 -4.36 7.46
C VAL A 85 2.39 -3.70 8.64
N LEU A 86 1.16 -4.12 8.90
CA LEU A 86 0.37 -3.67 10.02
C LEU A 86 0.20 -4.80 11.03
N LYS A 87 0.12 -4.41 12.31
CA LYS A 87 -0.16 -5.30 13.43
C LYS A 87 -1.42 -4.81 14.14
N ARG A 88 -2.27 -5.76 14.53
CA ARG A 88 -3.37 -5.54 15.47
C ARG A 88 -3.57 -6.74 16.36
N GLU A 89 -4.39 -6.57 17.40
CA GLU A 89 -4.89 -7.67 18.21
C GLU A 89 -6.31 -8.03 17.75
N LYS A 90 -6.62 -9.31 17.62
CA LYS A 90 -7.94 -9.77 17.18
C LYS A 90 -9.02 -9.25 18.13
N GLY A 91 -10.04 -8.60 17.57
CA GLY A 91 -11.12 -7.96 18.35
C GLY A 91 -10.78 -6.59 18.97
N ALA A 92 -9.54 -6.10 18.84
CA ALA A 92 -9.20 -4.75 19.31
C ALA A 92 -9.56 -3.68 18.26
N ALA A 93 -9.87 -2.46 18.70
CA ALA A 93 -10.14 -1.34 17.79
C ALA A 93 -8.86 -0.66 17.24
N GLY A 94 -7.68 -1.04 17.74
CA GLY A 94 -6.41 -0.41 17.40
C GLY A 94 -5.55 -1.24 16.46
N SER A 95 -4.81 -0.56 15.59
CA SER A 95 -3.78 -1.12 14.71
C SER A 95 -2.56 -0.20 14.69
N LEU A 96 -1.39 -0.79 14.39
CA LEU A 96 -0.11 -0.11 14.31
C LEU A 96 0.62 -0.54 13.04
N MET A 97 1.17 0.43 12.31
CA MET A 97 2.07 0.14 11.21
C MET A 97 3.45 -0.21 11.78
N VAL A 98 3.87 -1.46 11.60
CA VAL A 98 5.20 -1.93 12.01
C VAL A 98 6.23 -1.61 10.94
N ALA A 99 5.78 -1.51 9.70
CA ALA A 99 6.65 -1.36 8.56
C ALA A 99 5.95 -0.56 7.45
N GLU A 100 6.44 0.64 7.19
CA GLU A 100 5.87 1.59 6.22
C GLU A 100 6.08 1.20 4.74
N PRO A 101 5.13 1.58 3.86
CA PRO A 101 5.35 1.56 2.42
C PRO A 101 6.32 2.70 2.04
N ARG A 102 6.75 2.75 0.76
CA ARG A 102 7.71 3.74 0.27
C ARG A 102 7.04 4.84 -0.55
N TRP A 103 6.05 5.49 0.03
CA TRP A 103 5.50 6.69 -0.58
C TRP A 103 6.43 7.84 -0.26
N TYR A 104 6.53 8.85 -1.12
CA TYR A 104 7.30 10.02 -0.76
C TYR A 104 6.84 11.28 -1.48
N PHE A 105 7.17 12.41 -0.89
CA PHE A 105 6.99 13.71 -1.52
C PHE A 105 8.36 14.35 -1.68
N ASP A 106 8.74 14.62 -2.94
CA ASP A 106 9.95 15.35 -3.26
C ASP A 106 9.68 16.84 -3.07
N ALA A 107 10.08 17.39 -1.92
CA ALA A 107 9.94 18.80 -1.61
C ALA A 107 11.10 19.65 -2.15
N ASP A 108 12.26 19.05 -2.46
CA ASP A 108 13.53 19.74 -2.68
C ASP A 108 14.22 19.27 -3.97
N GLY A 109 14.43 20.18 -4.93
CA GLY A 109 15.18 19.91 -6.17
C GLY A 109 14.44 20.31 -7.46
N GLU A 110 14.97 19.89 -8.61
CA GLU A 110 14.40 20.19 -9.94
C GLU A 110 13.00 19.57 -10.13
N ASN A 111 12.66 18.50 -9.39
CA ASN A 111 11.34 17.86 -9.35
C ASN A 111 10.52 18.22 -8.09
N SER A 112 10.86 19.32 -7.40
CA SER A 112 10.14 19.77 -6.21
C SER A 112 8.63 19.90 -6.44
N GLY A 113 7.83 19.30 -5.55
CA GLY A 113 6.38 19.19 -5.69
C GLY A 113 5.89 17.86 -6.27
N THR A 114 6.74 16.83 -6.36
CA THR A 114 6.33 15.52 -6.88
C THR A 114 5.86 14.60 -5.75
N LEU A 115 4.59 14.19 -5.79
CA LEU A 115 4.04 13.16 -4.91
C LEU A 115 4.13 11.79 -5.58
N VAL A 116 4.83 10.86 -4.95
CA VAL A 116 4.98 9.49 -5.43
C VAL A 116 4.27 8.52 -4.50
N ILE A 117 3.23 7.87 -5.04
CA ILE A 117 2.44 6.85 -4.34
C ILE A 117 2.80 5.50 -4.96
N VAL A 118 3.26 4.58 -4.12
CA VAL A 118 3.62 3.22 -4.54
C VAL A 118 2.60 2.24 -4.01
N LEU A 119 1.79 1.71 -4.91
CA LEU A 119 0.77 0.73 -4.61
C LEU A 119 1.30 -0.68 -4.89
N THR A 120 1.04 -1.62 -3.98
CA THR A 120 1.44 -3.02 -4.16
C THR A 120 0.23 -3.91 -4.06
N LYS A 121 -0.02 -4.68 -5.11
CA LYS A 121 -1.10 -5.64 -5.21
C LYS A 121 -0.55 -7.05 -5.04
N LEU A 122 -1.26 -7.88 -4.27
CA LEU A 122 -0.97 -9.28 -4.09
C LEU A 122 -1.98 -10.12 -4.90
N GLU A 123 -1.45 -11.00 -5.74
CA GLU A 123 -2.23 -11.96 -6.53
C GLU A 123 -1.76 -13.39 -6.24
N GLY A 124 -2.61 -14.37 -6.55
CA GLY A 124 -2.29 -15.79 -6.46
C GLY A 124 -3.37 -16.61 -7.15
N GLU A 125 -3.07 -17.87 -7.49
CA GLU A 125 -4.02 -18.73 -8.21
C GLU A 125 -5.29 -19.04 -7.39
N ARG A 126 -5.18 -19.00 -6.06
CA ARG A 126 -6.28 -19.24 -5.13
C ARG A 126 -5.96 -18.64 -3.77
N ARG A 127 -7.01 -18.35 -3.00
CA ARG A 127 -6.86 -18.21 -1.54
C ARG A 127 -6.23 -19.49 -1.00
N TYR A 128 -5.19 -19.35 -0.19
CA TYR A 128 -4.66 -20.47 0.57
C TYR A 128 -4.55 -20.07 2.03
N SER A 129 -4.76 -21.04 2.90
CA SER A 129 -4.76 -20.91 4.35
C SER A 129 -3.98 -22.11 4.88
N SER A 130 -2.82 -21.87 5.48
CA SER A 130 -1.93 -22.95 5.93
C SER A 130 -1.22 -22.63 7.24
N GLY A 131 -1.01 -23.68 8.05
CA GLY A 131 -0.14 -23.65 9.22
C GLY A 131 1.14 -24.47 9.00
N GLY A 132 2.19 -24.20 9.79
CA GLY A 132 3.45 -24.94 9.75
C GLY A 132 4.58 -24.25 8.97
N ILE A 133 5.57 -25.01 8.50
CA ILE A 133 6.66 -24.44 7.69
C ILE A 133 6.24 -24.48 6.23
N ARG A 134 6.30 -23.34 5.54
CA ARG A 134 5.99 -23.25 4.11
C ARG A 134 7.01 -22.39 3.38
N ASP A 135 7.26 -22.77 2.14
CA ASP A 135 8.05 -21.99 1.21
C ASP A 135 7.08 -21.24 0.30
N ILE A 136 7.22 -19.92 0.28
CA ILE A 136 6.41 -19.06 -0.58
C ILE A 136 7.34 -18.41 -1.58
N ARG A 137 6.94 -18.47 -2.85
CA ARG A 137 7.61 -17.71 -3.90
C ARG A 137 6.83 -16.43 -4.15
N LEU A 138 7.56 -15.31 -4.14
CA LEU A 138 7.07 -14.01 -4.56
C LEU A 138 7.71 -13.68 -5.90
N SER A 139 6.89 -13.35 -6.89
CA SER A 139 7.37 -12.97 -8.21
C SER A 139 6.74 -11.66 -8.67
N MET A 140 7.50 -10.91 -9.46
CA MET A 140 7.09 -9.66 -10.07
C MET A 140 7.57 -9.70 -11.53
N THR A 141 6.77 -10.31 -12.37
CA THR A 141 7.11 -10.57 -13.78
C THR A 141 6.63 -9.47 -14.72
N THR A 142 5.68 -8.66 -14.26
CA THR A 142 5.09 -7.55 -15.02
C THR A 142 5.68 -6.22 -14.56
N ALA A 143 5.95 -5.34 -15.52
CA ALA A 143 6.36 -3.96 -15.21
C ALA A 143 5.23 -3.23 -14.47
N PRO A 144 5.56 -2.30 -13.55
CA PRO A 144 4.53 -1.56 -12.83
C PRO A 144 3.71 -0.69 -13.77
N GLU A 145 2.39 -0.68 -13.57
CA GLU A 145 1.55 0.33 -14.18
C GLU A 145 1.89 1.68 -13.57
N THR A 146 2.12 2.69 -14.43
CA THR A 146 2.49 4.03 -13.99
C THR A 146 1.50 5.05 -14.49
N VAL A 147 0.87 5.76 -13.56
CA VAL A 147 0.17 7.02 -13.83
C VAL A 147 1.14 8.16 -13.52
N ASP A 148 1.25 9.09 -14.46
CA ASP A 148 2.13 10.25 -14.37
C ASP A 148 1.37 11.49 -14.83
N GLU A 149 0.99 12.31 -13.86
CA GLU A 149 0.23 13.54 -14.04
C GLU A 149 1.13 14.72 -13.68
N ASP A 150 1.64 15.41 -14.69
CA ASP A 150 2.37 16.67 -14.54
C ASP A 150 1.38 17.83 -14.73
N TYR A 151 1.18 18.60 -13.66
CA TYR A 151 0.20 19.69 -13.63
C TYR A 151 0.78 21.05 -13.98
N VAL A 152 2.10 21.17 -14.06
CA VAL A 152 2.81 22.44 -14.30
C VAL A 152 3.29 22.58 -15.74
N THR A 153 3.30 21.50 -16.51
CA THR A 153 3.52 21.55 -17.96
C THR A 153 2.21 21.42 -18.74
N ALA A 154 2.14 22.06 -19.91
CA ALA A 154 0.98 21.96 -20.79
C ALA A 154 0.94 20.56 -21.43
N ARG A 155 -0.22 19.90 -21.38
CA ARG A 155 -0.37 18.52 -21.87
C ARG A 155 -1.64 18.35 -22.70
N GLY A 156 -1.52 17.64 -23.83
CA GLY A 156 -2.67 17.29 -24.66
C GLY A 156 -3.48 18.49 -25.17
N GLY A 157 -2.82 19.63 -25.42
CA GLY A 157 -3.48 20.87 -25.86
C GLY A 157 -4.13 21.70 -24.75
N HIS A 158 -3.96 21.32 -23.48
CA HIS A 158 -4.52 22.02 -22.32
C HIS A 158 -3.45 22.85 -21.60
N ALA A 159 -3.86 24.01 -21.07
CA ALA A 159 -3.00 24.85 -20.26
C ALA A 159 -2.64 24.15 -18.93
N PRO A 160 -1.48 24.47 -18.32
CA PRO A 160 -1.12 23.94 -17.02
C PRO A 160 -2.19 24.27 -15.97
N LEU A 161 -2.51 23.30 -15.11
CA LEU A 161 -3.47 23.48 -14.02
C LEU A 161 -2.83 24.17 -12.81
N GLY A 162 -1.49 24.16 -12.72
CA GLY A 162 -0.75 24.60 -11.54
C GLY A 162 -0.74 23.52 -10.46
N ALA A 163 -0.25 23.85 -9.27
CA ALA A 163 -0.20 22.87 -8.18
C ALA A 163 -1.61 22.45 -7.75
N GLN A 164 -1.81 21.14 -7.56
CA GLN A 164 -3.09 20.51 -7.30
C GLN A 164 -3.17 19.94 -5.89
N THR A 165 -4.40 19.63 -5.48
CA THR A 165 -4.71 18.91 -4.26
C THR A 165 -5.11 17.48 -4.60
N ILE A 166 -4.46 16.51 -3.95
CA ILE A 166 -4.70 15.08 -4.12
C ILE A 166 -5.46 14.56 -2.89
N SER A 167 -6.48 13.73 -3.11
CA SER A 167 -7.25 13.13 -2.02
C SER A 167 -7.15 11.61 -2.02
N LEU A 168 -7.09 11.04 -0.83
CA LEU A 168 -7.01 9.61 -0.59
C LEU A 168 -8.01 9.22 0.49
N GLU A 169 -8.77 8.16 0.28
CA GLU A 169 -9.62 7.55 1.30
C GLU A 169 -9.15 6.11 1.54
N TYR A 170 -9.08 5.71 2.80
CA TYR A 170 -8.92 4.30 3.17
C TYR A 170 -10.24 3.79 3.72
N ILE A 171 -10.81 2.79 3.05
CA ILE A 171 -12.04 2.12 3.45
C ILE A 171 -11.62 0.81 4.11
N PRO A 172 -11.84 0.63 5.43
CA PRO A 172 -11.36 -0.54 6.14
C PRO A 172 -12.23 -1.77 5.94
N ASP A 173 -11.59 -2.95 6.01
CA ASP A 173 -12.27 -4.22 6.27
C ASP A 173 -12.92 -4.18 7.66
N ARG A 174 -14.21 -4.53 7.73
CA ARG A 174 -14.98 -4.59 8.98
C ARG A 174 -14.44 -5.63 9.96
N GLU A 175 -13.88 -6.73 9.46
CA GLU A 175 -13.36 -7.82 10.31
C GLU A 175 -11.89 -7.59 10.69
N ASN A 176 -11.17 -6.81 9.90
CA ASN A 176 -9.75 -6.52 10.08
C ASN A 176 -9.43 -5.03 9.89
N ASP A 177 -10.01 -4.19 10.75
CA ASP A 177 -9.83 -2.74 10.63
C ASP A 177 -8.38 -2.32 10.93
N LEU A 178 -7.69 -1.83 9.89
CA LEU A 178 -6.32 -1.33 9.92
C LEU A 178 -6.23 0.20 9.85
N SER A 179 -7.38 0.91 9.98
CA SER A 179 -7.48 2.36 9.80
C SER A 179 -6.54 3.16 10.70
N LYS A 180 -6.31 2.74 11.95
CA LYS A 180 -5.43 3.48 12.87
C LYS A 180 -3.96 3.45 12.47
N GLY A 181 -3.48 2.32 11.97
CA GLY A 181 -2.14 2.20 11.41
C GLY A 181 -1.95 3.08 10.18
N TRP A 182 -2.93 3.05 9.26
CA TRP A 182 -2.92 3.91 8.07
C TRP A 182 -3.07 5.40 8.39
N GLU A 183 -3.99 5.76 9.28
CA GLU A 183 -4.18 7.14 9.77
C GLU A 183 -2.88 7.71 10.33
N ASN A 184 -2.20 6.95 11.20
CA ASN A 184 -0.95 7.37 11.80
C ASN A 184 0.18 7.51 10.76
N TYR A 185 0.24 6.64 9.76
CA TYR A 185 1.24 6.77 8.68
C TYR A 185 0.98 8.00 7.81
N LEU A 186 -0.28 8.17 7.35
CA LEU A 186 -0.65 9.22 6.42
C LEU A 186 -0.55 10.62 7.07
N THR A 187 -0.90 10.74 8.34
CA THR A 187 -0.94 12.04 9.06
C THR A 187 0.27 12.29 9.95
N GLY A 188 1.01 11.25 10.33
CA GLY A 188 1.94 11.31 11.46
C GLY A 188 3.22 12.10 11.20
N GLY A 189 3.59 12.39 9.94
CA GLY A 189 4.79 13.16 9.60
C GLY A 189 6.12 12.59 10.14
N ILE A 190 6.13 11.43 10.80
CA ILE A 190 7.32 10.85 11.44
C ILE A 190 8.16 10.13 10.38
N ALA A 191 9.38 10.64 10.22
CA ALA A 191 10.57 9.95 9.69
C ALA A 191 10.47 9.28 8.31
N GLY A 192 10.37 10.09 7.26
CA GLY A 192 11.27 9.90 6.10
C GLY A 192 10.64 9.78 4.71
N CYS A 193 9.31 9.79 4.61
CA CYS A 193 8.61 9.56 3.35
C CYS A 193 7.94 10.84 2.83
N LEU A 194 7.02 11.43 3.61
CA LEU A 194 6.31 12.67 3.24
C LEU A 194 6.94 13.86 3.97
N ALA A 195 8.16 14.24 3.56
CA ALA A 195 8.88 15.40 4.08
C ALA A 195 8.13 16.70 3.73
N GLY A 196 7.11 17.02 4.53
CA GLY A 196 6.18 18.14 4.27
C GLY A 196 4.98 18.21 5.21
N GLY A 197 4.89 17.34 6.23
CA GLY A 197 3.80 17.33 7.21
C GLY A 197 2.70 16.30 6.96
N GLY A 198 2.94 15.32 6.08
CA GLY A 198 1.98 14.25 5.77
C GLY A 198 0.70 14.76 5.08
N PHE A 199 -0.25 13.85 4.86
CA PHE A 199 -1.60 14.22 4.47
C PHE A 199 -2.35 14.83 5.66
N LYS A 200 -3.23 15.78 5.37
CA LYS A 200 -4.17 16.33 6.35
C LYS A 200 -5.46 15.53 6.32
N LYS A 201 -5.94 15.11 7.49
CA LYS A 201 -7.24 14.43 7.60
C LYS A 201 -8.38 15.44 7.44
N SER A 202 -9.32 15.16 6.55
CA SER A 202 -10.53 15.94 6.28
C SER A 202 -11.73 14.99 6.17
N GLY A 203 -12.44 14.80 7.28
CA GLY A 203 -13.51 13.80 7.36
C GLY A 203 -12.97 12.37 7.24
N THR A 204 -13.47 11.59 6.27
CA THR A 204 -12.98 10.25 5.95
C THR A 204 -11.76 10.25 5.02
N LYS A 205 -11.44 11.41 4.44
CA LYS A 205 -10.37 11.56 3.45
C LYS A 205 -9.10 12.12 4.06
N TYR A 206 -8.00 11.85 3.37
CA TYR A 206 -6.67 12.39 3.60
C TYR A 206 -6.32 13.25 2.39
N VAL A 207 -5.85 14.47 2.61
CA VAL A 207 -5.65 15.47 1.57
C VAL A 207 -4.21 15.95 1.57
N PHE A 208 -3.58 15.99 0.39
CA PHE A 208 -2.22 16.50 0.19
C PHE A 208 -2.26 17.66 -0.81
N ASP A 209 -1.89 18.85 -0.34
CA ASP A 209 -1.93 20.07 -1.14
C ASP A 209 -0.59 20.32 -1.85
N ASN A 210 -0.60 21.25 -2.81
CA ASN A 210 0.59 21.75 -3.50
C ASN A 210 1.38 20.70 -4.31
N VAL A 211 0.68 19.70 -4.86
CA VAL A 211 1.29 18.68 -5.73
C VAL A 211 1.41 19.23 -7.15
N LYS A 212 2.63 19.38 -7.64
CA LYS A 212 2.91 19.81 -9.02
C LYS A 212 2.96 18.64 -9.99
N ARG A 213 3.32 17.45 -9.50
CA ARG A 213 3.32 16.21 -10.27
C ARG A 213 2.89 15.04 -9.39
N LEU A 214 1.97 14.22 -9.86
CA LEU A 214 1.55 12.99 -9.21
C LEU A 214 2.08 11.79 -10.00
N VAL A 215 2.82 10.92 -9.33
CA VAL A 215 3.26 9.63 -9.89
C VAL A 215 2.69 8.50 -9.05
N VAL A 216 1.82 7.68 -9.65
CA VAL A 216 1.27 6.48 -8.99
C VAL A 216 1.85 5.26 -9.69
N LYS A 217 2.59 4.43 -8.95
CA LYS A 217 3.13 3.17 -9.45
C LYS A 217 2.42 2.01 -8.80
N THR A 218 1.81 1.14 -9.59
CA THR A 218 1.16 -0.07 -9.11
C THR A 218 2.00 -1.29 -9.49
N TYR A 219 2.49 -2.01 -8.48
CA TYR A 219 3.23 -3.26 -8.66
C TYR A 219 2.31 -4.43 -8.35
N THR A 220 2.26 -5.41 -9.24
CA THR A 220 1.56 -6.68 -9.02
C THR A 220 2.57 -7.74 -8.63
N ILE A 221 2.39 -8.33 -7.45
CA ILE A 221 3.22 -9.40 -6.92
C ILE A 221 2.39 -10.67 -6.88
N THR A 222 2.85 -11.70 -7.59
CA THR A 222 2.25 -13.03 -7.54
C THR A 222 2.85 -13.81 -6.39
N VAL A 223 1.98 -14.42 -5.59
CA VAL A 223 2.31 -15.25 -4.43
C VAL A 223 1.97 -16.69 -4.79
N GLU A 224 2.99 -17.54 -4.83
CA GLU A 224 2.87 -18.97 -5.15
C GLU A 224 3.26 -19.81 -3.93
N ASP A 225 2.43 -20.82 -3.61
CA ASP A 225 2.77 -21.88 -2.65
C ASP A 225 3.62 -22.93 -3.37
N MET A 226 4.70 -23.39 -2.76
CA MET A 226 5.61 -24.40 -3.32
C MET A 226 5.43 -25.79 -2.70
#